data_AF-A0A958WH33-F1
#
_entry.id   AF-A0A958WH33-F1
#
_cell.length_a   1.000
_cell.length_b   1.000
_cell.length_c   1.000
_cell.angle_alpha   90.00
_cell.angle_beta   90.00
_cell.angle_gamma   90.00
#
_symmetry.space_group_name_H-M   'P 1'
#
loop_
_entity.id
_entity.type
_entity.pdbx_description
1 polymer ?
#
loop_
_entity_poly.entity_id
_entity_poly.type
_entity_poly.pdbx_seq_one_letter_code
_entity_poly.pdbx_strand_id
1 'polypeptide(L)'
;MKRPKPFLIVVLLAFSPAIALAQTSLDPAPNKQGHTTKFYSPKRAKAVKSKKKNVRHTAQYEFYKRVEEAAKDKQRILRKLAKPQYSNPAYFGHKRPPKKRPPNKMRYCKVCHIRH
;
A
#
# COMPACT_ATOMS: atom_id res chain seq x y z
N MET A 1 0.55 32.60 23.18
CA MET A 1 -0.12 31.34 22.77
C MET A 1 -1.62 31.55 22.89
N LYS A 2 -2.37 31.53 21.78
CA LYS A 2 -3.82 31.83 21.75
C LYS A 2 -4.60 30.52 22.03
N ARG A 3 -5.44 30.52 23.07
CA ARG A 3 -6.29 29.37 23.42
C ARG A 3 -7.37 29.18 22.34
N PRO A 4 -7.58 27.96 21.81
CA PRO A 4 -8.66 27.73 20.86
C PRO A 4 -10.02 27.87 21.55
N LYS A 5 -10.98 28.46 20.83
CA LYS A 5 -12.36 28.69 21.31
C LYS A 5 -13.08 27.34 21.49
N PRO A 6 -13.86 27.14 22.57
CA PRO A 6 -14.46 25.84 22.90
C PRO A 6 -15.44 25.32 21.84
N PHE A 7 -15.94 26.20 20.96
CA PHE A 7 -16.84 25.83 19.87
C PHE A 7 -16.21 24.91 18.80
N LEU A 8 -14.89 24.93 18.62
CA LEU A 8 -14.23 24.07 17.62
C LEU A 8 -14.04 22.63 18.09
N ILE A 9 -14.12 22.37 19.40
CA ILE A 9 -13.96 21.03 19.97
C ILE A 9 -15.30 20.26 19.93
N VAL A 10 -16.44 20.96 20.02
CA VAL A 10 -17.77 20.33 20.00
C VAL A 10 -18.13 19.78 18.60
N VAL A 11 -17.68 20.42 17.52
CA VAL A 11 -17.97 19.98 16.14
C VAL A 11 -17.19 18.70 15.77
N LEU A 12 -16.03 18.46 16.38
CA LEU A 12 -15.18 17.29 16.09
C LEU A 12 -15.65 16.00 16.80
N LEU A 13 -16.53 16.11 17.81
CA LEU A 13 -17.10 14.97 18.55
C LEU A 13 -18.41 14.44 17.95
N ALA A 14 -19.02 15.18 17.01
CA ALA A 14 -20.28 14.81 16.37
C ALA A 14 -20.11 13.88 15.14
N PHE A 15 -18.89 13.55 14.75
CA PHE A 15 -18.58 12.66 13.62
C PHE A 15 -17.99 11.33 14.09
N SER A 16 -18.64 10.72 15.08
CA SER A 16 -18.39 9.32 15.44
C SER A 16 -19.32 8.43 14.61
N PRO A 17 -18.85 7.71 13.57
CA PRO A 17 -19.70 6.71 12.94
C PRO A 17 -19.95 5.60 13.97
N ALA A 18 -21.21 5.43 14.36
CA ALA A 18 -21.66 4.28 15.11
C ALA A 18 -21.38 3.02 14.27
N ILE A 19 -20.32 2.29 14.60
CA ILE A 19 -20.12 0.90 14.16
C ILE A 19 -21.11 0.07 14.97
N ALA A 20 -22.38 0.11 14.56
CA ALA A 20 -23.44 -0.71 15.13
C ALA A 20 -23.59 -2.00 14.31
N LEU A 21 -23.13 -3.09 14.93
CA LEU A 21 -23.70 -4.44 14.90
C LEU A 21 -23.73 -5.17 13.53
N ALA A 22 -22.70 -5.98 13.29
CA ALA A 22 -22.81 -7.15 12.44
C ALA A 22 -23.78 -8.16 13.09
N GLN A 23 -25.01 -8.25 12.59
CA GLN A 23 -25.93 -9.34 12.94
C GLN A 23 -25.53 -10.59 12.15
N THR A 24 -24.80 -11.52 12.77
CA THR A 24 -24.71 -12.89 12.26
C THR A 24 -25.86 -13.68 12.89
N SER A 25 -27.07 -13.55 12.35
CA SER A 25 -28.14 -14.51 12.66
C SER A 25 -27.74 -15.83 12.01
N LEU A 26 -27.30 -16.78 12.84
CA LEU A 26 -27.19 -18.17 12.46
C LEU A 26 -28.61 -18.75 12.42
N ASP A 27 -29.16 -18.92 11.22
CA ASP A 27 -30.33 -19.79 11.06
C ASP A 27 -29.95 -21.22 11.50
N PRO A 28 -30.70 -21.87 12.40
CA PRO A 28 -30.52 -23.28 12.64
C PRO A 28 -31.10 -24.04 11.44
N ALA A 29 -30.22 -24.55 10.58
CA ALA A 29 -30.59 -25.43 9.47
C ALA A 29 -31.38 -26.67 9.98
N PRO A 30 -32.37 -27.16 9.21
CA PRO A 30 -33.24 -28.25 9.65
C PRO A 30 -32.45 -29.55 9.89
N ASN A 31 -32.76 -30.16 11.04
CA ASN A 31 -32.29 -31.45 11.52
C ASN A 31 -32.47 -32.55 10.47
N LYS A 32 -31.43 -32.82 9.67
CA LYS A 32 -31.33 -34.02 8.85
C LYS A 32 -30.69 -35.12 9.68
N GLN A 33 -31.52 -36.07 10.05
CA GLN A 33 -31.17 -37.29 10.75
C GLN A 33 -30.08 -38.07 10.00
N GLY A 34 -29.00 -38.36 10.72
CA GLY A 34 -28.29 -39.64 10.65
C GLY A 34 -27.52 -39.99 9.37
N HIS A 35 -26.53 -39.20 8.97
CA HIS A 35 -25.40 -39.78 8.20
C HIS A 35 -24.31 -40.16 9.20
N THR A 36 -24.20 -41.45 9.53
CA THR A 36 -23.06 -41.97 10.29
C THR A 36 -21.82 -41.89 9.40
N THR A 37 -21.16 -40.73 9.38
CA THR A 37 -19.86 -40.59 8.74
C THR A 37 -18.90 -41.48 9.51
N LYS A 38 -18.54 -42.64 8.92
CA LYS A 38 -17.51 -43.51 9.47
C LYS A 38 -16.27 -42.64 9.70
N PHE A 39 -15.88 -42.46 10.96
CA PHE A 39 -14.70 -41.68 11.32
C PHE A 39 -13.48 -42.44 10.79
N TYR A 40 -12.99 -42.04 9.62
CA TYR A 40 -11.79 -42.63 9.05
C TYR A 40 -10.60 -42.16 9.89
N SER A 41 -10.22 -42.96 10.89
CA SER A 41 -8.93 -42.82 11.55
C SER A 41 -7.90 -43.56 10.68
N PRO A 42 -6.94 -42.88 10.02
CA PRO A 42 -5.93 -43.59 9.25
C PRO A 42 -5.18 -44.55 10.18
N LYS A 43 -5.22 -45.86 9.87
CA LYS A 43 -4.47 -46.89 10.60
C LYS A 43 -3.02 -46.45 10.69
N ARG A 44 -2.56 -46.11 11.91
CA ARG A 44 -1.21 -45.68 12.30
C ARG A 44 -0.21 -45.66 11.15
N ALA A 45 -0.31 -44.64 10.28
CA ALA A 45 0.72 -44.38 9.29
C ALA A 45 2.00 -44.09 10.07
N LYS A 46 3.10 -44.81 9.79
CA LYS A 46 4.40 -44.55 10.42
C LYS A 46 4.68 -43.06 10.30
N ALA A 47 4.88 -42.39 11.44
CA ALA A 47 5.11 -40.95 11.48
C ALA A 47 6.28 -40.61 10.54
N VAL A 48 5.96 -40.04 9.38
CA VAL A 48 6.98 -39.61 8.42
C VAL A 48 7.67 -38.44 9.08
N LYS A 49 8.88 -38.66 9.60
CA LYS A 49 9.70 -37.59 10.17
C LYS A 49 9.94 -36.55 9.07
N SER A 50 9.32 -35.38 9.21
CA SER A 50 9.55 -34.29 8.27
C SER A 50 11.03 -33.91 8.34
N LYS A 51 11.68 -33.86 7.18
CA LYS A 51 13.06 -33.36 7.09
C LYS A 51 13.03 -31.89 7.54
N LYS A 52 13.80 -31.56 8.56
CA LYS A 52 13.96 -30.17 9.01
C LYS A 52 14.51 -29.35 7.85
N LYS A 53 13.80 -28.29 7.47
CA LYS A 53 14.30 -27.35 6.44
C LYS A 53 15.57 -26.70 6.97
N ASN A 54 16.61 -26.67 6.15
CA ASN A 54 17.86 -26.00 6.48
C ASN A 54 17.67 -24.50 6.24
N VAL A 55 17.15 -23.81 7.27
CA VAL A 55 16.87 -22.38 7.21
C VAL A 55 18.17 -21.62 7.52
N ARG A 56 18.71 -20.94 6.49
CA ARG A 56 19.97 -20.16 6.61
C ARG A 56 19.81 -18.86 7.42
N HIS A 57 18.60 -18.31 7.48
CA HIS A 57 18.33 -17.02 8.11
C HIS A 57 17.12 -17.07 9.04
N THR A 58 17.21 -16.42 10.19
CA THR A 58 16.10 -16.32 11.14
C THR A 58 14.98 -15.44 10.58
N ALA A 59 13.74 -15.67 11.02
CA ALA A 59 12.59 -14.83 10.62
C ALA A 59 12.80 -13.34 10.97
N GLN A 60 13.50 -13.08 12.08
CA GLN A 60 13.88 -11.74 12.51
C GLN A 60 14.83 -11.08 11.51
N TYR A 61 15.83 -11.82 11.00
CA TYR A 61 16.72 -11.31 9.96
C TYR A 61 15.97 -10.95 8.67
N GLU A 62 15.08 -11.83 8.20
CA GLU A 62 14.29 -11.59 6.99
C GLU A 62 13.33 -10.40 7.15
N PHE A 63 12.84 -10.15 8.36
CA PHE A 63 12.07 -8.94 8.66
C PHE A 63 12.91 -7.68 8.46
N TYR A 64 14.07 -7.58 9.11
CA TYR A 64 14.91 -6.38 9.01
C TYR A 64 15.43 -6.16 7.59
N LYS A 65 15.76 -7.23 6.87
CA LYS A 65 16.15 -7.15 5.46
C LYS A 65 15.05 -6.50 4.61
N ARG A 66 13.79 -6.91 4.77
CA ARG A 66 12.65 -6.32 4.05
C ARG A 66 12.43 -4.85 4.42
N VAL A 67 12.61 -4.50 5.69
CA VAL A 67 12.51 -3.10 6.16
C VAL A 67 13.59 -2.24 5.51
N GLU A 68 14.83 -2.73 5.47
CA GLU A 68 15.96 -2.02 4.86
C GLU A 68 15.77 -1.83 3.34
N GLU A 69 15.33 -2.88 2.64
CA GLU A 69 15.01 -2.83 1.21
C GLU A 69 13.92 -1.79 0.92
N ALA A 70 12.84 -1.79 1.70
CA ALA A 70 11.76 -0.81 1.56
C ALA A 70 12.25 0.63 1.83
N ALA A 71 13.14 0.83 2.80
CA ALA A 71 13.74 2.15 3.06
C ALA A 71 14.61 2.63 1.89
N LYS A 72 15.45 1.75 1.33
CA LYS A 72 16.28 2.04 0.14
C LYS A 72 15.43 2.36 -1.07
N ASP A 73 14.32 1.65 -1.28
CA ASP A 73 13.40 1.88 -2.39
C ASP A 73 12.71 3.23 -2.28
N LYS A 74 12.19 3.55 -1.09
CA LYS A 74 11.62 4.88 -0.81
C LYS A 74 12.64 5.98 -1.09
N GLN A 75 13.88 5.83 -0.62
CA GLN A 75 14.94 6.81 -0.87
C GLN A 75 15.23 6.96 -2.37
N ARG A 76 15.31 5.85 -3.12
CA ARG A 76 15.50 5.88 -4.59
C ARG A 76 14.36 6.60 -5.30
N ILE A 77 13.11 6.38 -4.87
CA ILE A 77 11.93 7.05 -5.43
C ILE A 77 11.98 8.55 -5.13
N LEU A 78 12.24 8.95 -3.88
CA LEU A 78 12.35 10.35 -3.50
C LEU A 78 13.43 11.09 -4.30
N ARG A 79 14.59 10.47 -4.53
CA ARG A 79 15.65 11.05 -5.40
C ARG A 79 15.18 11.25 -6.84
N LYS A 80 14.36 10.33 -7.38
CA LYS A 80 13.80 10.47 -8.73
C LYS A 80 12.79 11.61 -8.79
N LEU A 81 11.91 11.71 -7.80
CA LEU A 81 10.88 12.74 -7.72
C LEU A 81 11.45 14.13 -7.43
N ALA A 82 12.58 14.22 -6.72
CA ALA A 82 13.28 15.47 -6.46
C ALA A 82 13.93 16.11 -7.71
N LYS A 83 13.92 15.41 -8.87
CA LYS A 83 14.44 16.00 -10.11
C LYS A 83 13.60 17.20 -10.52
N PRO A 84 14.20 18.28 -11.06
CA PRO A 84 13.48 19.50 -11.45
C PRO A 84 12.40 19.25 -12.50
N GLN A 85 12.52 18.15 -13.26
CA GLN A 85 11.52 17.75 -14.24
C GLN A 85 10.14 17.44 -13.67
N TYR A 86 10.05 17.11 -12.38
CA TYR A 86 8.78 16.80 -11.71
C TYR A 86 8.26 17.93 -10.82
N SER A 87 9.08 18.96 -10.54
CA SER A 87 8.71 20.09 -9.69
C SER A 87 8.57 21.40 -10.46
N ASN A 88 9.34 21.62 -11.52
CA ASN A 88 9.36 22.86 -12.27
C ASN A 88 8.51 22.75 -13.55
N PRO A 89 7.52 23.63 -13.77
CA PRO A 89 6.70 23.62 -14.97
C PRO A 89 7.49 23.86 -16.28
N ALA A 90 8.67 24.50 -16.21
CA ALA A 90 9.51 24.71 -17.38
C ALA A 90 10.03 23.40 -18.02
N TYR A 91 9.97 22.29 -17.28
CA TYR A 91 10.39 20.97 -17.74
C TYR A 91 9.21 20.06 -18.10
N PHE A 92 7.98 20.57 -18.19
CA PHE A 92 6.78 19.75 -18.39
C PHE A 92 6.93 18.80 -19.59
N GLY A 93 6.91 17.49 -19.33
CA GLY A 93 7.12 16.44 -20.34
C GLY A 93 8.56 16.30 -20.86
N HIS A 94 9.50 17.13 -20.40
CA HIS A 94 10.86 17.20 -20.92
C HIS A 94 11.94 16.79 -19.92
N LYS A 95 12.88 15.97 -20.37
CA LYS A 95 14.10 15.64 -19.61
C LYS A 95 15.05 16.84 -19.43
N ARG A 96 15.02 17.79 -20.37
CA ARG A 96 15.86 19.01 -20.37
C ARG A 96 14.97 20.22 -20.64
N PRO A 97 15.25 21.38 -20.03
CA PRO A 97 14.41 22.55 -20.25
C PRO A 97 14.47 22.92 -21.74
N PRO A 98 13.34 23.28 -22.38
CA PRO A 98 13.35 23.71 -23.77
C PRO A 98 14.24 24.93 -24.01
N LYS A 99 14.82 25.01 -25.22
CA LYS A 99 15.65 26.16 -25.61
C LYS A 99 14.76 27.40 -25.71
N LYS A 100 15.04 28.43 -24.90
CA LYS A 100 14.38 29.74 -24.98
C LYS A 100 14.75 30.44 -26.28
N ARG A 101 13.75 30.88 -27.06
CA ARG A 101 13.93 31.62 -28.31
C ARG A 101 13.24 32.98 -28.26
N PRO A 102 13.69 33.97 -29.05
CA PRO A 102 12.94 35.22 -29.19
C PRO A 102 11.57 34.96 -29.84
N PRO A 103 10.57 35.82 -29.60
CA PRO A 103 9.18 35.59 -30.01
C PRO A 103 9.01 35.22 -31.50
N ASN A 104 9.78 35.86 -32.37
CA ASN A 104 9.74 35.64 -33.83
C ASN A 104 10.40 34.32 -34.29
N LYS A 105 11.11 33.61 -33.43
CA LYS A 105 11.85 32.36 -33.78
C LYS A 105 11.38 31.15 -32.97
N MET A 106 10.31 31.26 -32.20
CA MET A 106 9.77 30.18 -31.39
C MET A 106 9.32 29.00 -32.27
N ARG A 107 9.69 27.78 -31.89
CA ARG A 107 9.28 26.56 -32.61
C ARG A 107 8.31 25.75 -31.78
N TYR A 108 7.39 25.09 -32.46
CA TYR A 108 6.46 24.15 -31.83
C TYR A 108 7.19 22.91 -31.35
N CYS A 109 6.89 22.47 -30.13
CA CYS A 109 7.49 21.29 -29.55
C CYS A 109 6.55 20.08 -29.56
N LYS A 110 7.05 18.95 -30.07
CA LYS A 110 6.28 17.70 -30.20
C LYS A 110 5.94 17.01 -28.87
N VAL A 111 6.58 17.40 -27.78
CA VAL A 111 6.46 16.70 -26.48
C VAL A 111 5.43 17.38 -25.60
N CYS A 112 5.60 18.68 -25.35
CA CYS A 112 4.71 19.47 -24.49
C CYS A 112 3.67 20.28 -25.28
N HIS A 113 3.67 20.21 -26.61
CA HIS A 113 2.64 20.81 -27.48
C HIS A 113 2.50 22.34 -27.35
N ILE A 114 3.58 23.01 -26.93
CA ILE A 114 3.66 24.47 -26.76
C ILE A 114 4.83 25.01 -27.62
N ARG A 115 4.84 26.30 -27.95
CA ARG A 115 5.96 26.96 -28.63
C ARG A 115 7.02 27.44 -27.63
N HIS A 116 8.30 27.22 -27.96
CA HIS A 116 9.47 27.66 -27.15
C HIS A 116 10.50 28.41 -27.98
#